data_AF-A0A0D2DRJ6-F1
#
_entry.id   AF-A0A0D2DRJ6-F1
#
_cell.length_a   1.000
_cell.length_b   1.000
_cell.length_c   1.000
_cell.angle_alpha   90.00
_cell.angle_beta   90.00
_cell.angle_gamma   90.00
#
_symmetry.space_group_name_H-M   'P 1'
#
loop_
_entity.id
_entity.type
_entity.pdbx_description
1 polymer ?
#
loop_
_entity_poly.entity_id
_entity_poly.type
_entity_poly.pdbx_seq_one_letter_code
_entity_poly.pdbx_strand_id
1 'polypeptide(L)'
;MLFQSIVIVSMAVLLQFAPHIATDILTRYAMFVLACLGVYPIVPGCNAWTVNILAVAEKRSMGVAFMVTVGNMGGFIGSWIFLKKVAPRYPAGFGTSLAFAAAGFVAKLLFEYLYWRHSKMWEECLIPEYWLVAYRALAESRLLFAHGTSLQPILQPPRTLGTPVRHRYPETLPDYPRHY
;
A
#
# COMPACT_ATOMS: atom_id res chain seq x y z
N MET A 1 -1.30 2.83 -10.36
CA MET A 1 -0.66 3.45 -11.54
C MET A 1 -1.18 4.86 -11.84
N LEU A 2 -2.51 5.06 -11.93
CA LEU A 2 -3.11 6.33 -12.35
C LEU A 2 -2.71 7.54 -11.47
N PHE A 3 -2.87 7.46 -10.15
CA PHE A 3 -2.56 8.60 -9.27
C PHE A 3 -1.09 9.03 -9.29
N GLN A 4 -0.15 8.07 -9.33
CA GLN A 4 1.28 8.37 -9.37
C GLN A 4 1.71 8.97 -10.71
N SER A 5 1.17 8.47 -11.84
CA SER A 5 1.48 9.00 -13.17
C SER A 5 0.98 10.43 -13.36
N ILE A 6 -0.20 10.76 -12.82
CA ILE A 6 -0.73 12.12 -12.79
C ILE A 6 0.26 13.07 -12.09
N VAL A 7 0.78 12.70 -10.92
CA VAL A 7 1.75 13.53 -10.17
C VAL A 7 3.05 13.75 -10.96
N ILE A 8 3.56 12.72 -11.62
CA ILE A 8 4.79 12.81 -12.43
C ILE A 8 4.57 13.74 -13.62
N VAL A 9 3.45 13.61 -14.32
CA VAL A 9 3.11 14.48 -15.46
C VAL A 9 2.95 15.93 -15.00
N SER A 10 2.23 16.18 -13.89
CA SER A 10 2.09 17.53 -13.33
C SER A 10 3.43 18.15 -12.96
N MET A 11 4.32 17.39 -12.31
CA MET A 11 5.64 17.89 -11.92
C MET A 11 6.55 18.11 -13.12
N ALA A 12 6.55 17.22 -14.12
CA ALA A 12 7.30 17.40 -15.36
C ALA A 12 6.87 18.67 -16.13
N VAL A 13 5.57 18.94 -16.17
CA VAL A 13 5.04 20.17 -16.77
C VAL A 13 5.43 21.40 -15.94
N LEU A 14 5.34 21.36 -14.62
CA LEU A 14 5.76 22.47 -13.74
C LEU A 14 7.25 22.83 -13.94
N LEU A 15 8.10 21.84 -14.17
CA LEU A 15 9.53 22.02 -14.47
C LEU A 15 9.77 22.72 -15.82
N GLN A 16 9.03 22.32 -16.85
CA GLN A 16 9.16 22.88 -18.18
C GLN A 16 8.73 24.34 -18.23
N PHE A 17 7.69 24.70 -17.46
CA PHE A 17 7.19 26.07 -17.37
C PHE A 17 7.93 26.92 -16.34
N ALA A 18 8.80 26.35 -15.49
CA ALA A 18 9.59 27.06 -14.47
C ALA A 18 10.28 28.37 -14.94
N PRO A 19 10.89 28.47 -16.15
CA PRO A 19 11.57 29.70 -16.58
C PRO A 19 10.65 30.89 -16.93
N HIS A 20 9.36 30.67 -17.18
CA HIS A 20 8.39 31.72 -17.56
C HIS A 20 7.49 32.11 -16.37
N ILE A 21 8.06 32.79 -15.36
CA ILE A 21 7.37 33.05 -14.08
C ILE A 21 6.23 34.07 -14.18
N ALA A 22 6.32 35.02 -15.10
CA ALA A 22 5.41 36.15 -15.17
C ALA A 22 4.19 35.95 -16.10
N THR A 23 4.26 35.01 -17.05
CA THR A 23 3.28 34.91 -18.16
C THR A 23 2.14 33.93 -17.89
N ASP A 24 2.39 32.79 -17.22
CA ASP A 24 1.44 31.67 -17.16
C ASP A 24 1.09 31.23 -15.73
N ILE A 25 0.59 32.16 -14.91
CA ILE A 25 0.21 31.90 -13.51
C ILE A 25 -0.92 30.86 -13.40
N LEU A 26 -1.93 30.96 -14.27
CA LEU A 26 -3.11 30.08 -14.25
C LEU A 26 -2.73 28.61 -14.53
N THR A 27 -1.91 28.37 -15.54
CA THR A 27 -1.48 27.03 -15.94
C THR A 27 -0.71 26.33 -14.82
N ARG A 28 0.16 27.07 -14.10
CA ARG A 28 0.92 26.53 -12.96
C ARG A 28 0.02 26.19 -11.78
N TYR A 29 -0.94 27.07 -11.47
CA TYR A 29 -1.88 26.83 -10.38
C TYR A 29 -2.76 25.60 -10.67
N ALA A 30 -3.24 25.47 -11.90
CA ALA A 30 -3.99 24.28 -12.35
C ALA A 30 -3.15 23.01 -12.21
N MET A 31 -1.89 23.01 -12.67
CA MET A 31 -1.00 21.85 -12.54
C MET A 31 -0.65 21.53 -11.09
N PHE A 32 -0.55 22.54 -10.22
CA PHE A 32 -0.33 22.34 -8.78
C PHE A 32 -1.53 21.69 -8.11
N VAL A 33 -2.75 22.17 -8.40
CA VAL A 33 -3.99 21.53 -7.92
C VAL A 33 -4.08 20.09 -8.40
N LEU A 34 -3.71 19.83 -9.66
CA LEU A 34 -3.72 18.49 -10.24
C LEU A 34 -2.69 17.57 -9.57
N ALA A 35 -1.52 18.09 -9.19
CA ALA A 35 -0.54 17.36 -8.38
C ALA A 35 -1.09 17.03 -6.98
N CYS A 36 -1.75 17.98 -6.32
CA CYS A 36 -2.38 17.75 -5.01
C CYS A 36 -3.44 16.65 -5.07
N LEU A 37 -4.30 16.66 -6.11
CA LEU A 37 -5.31 15.62 -6.32
C LEU A 37 -4.71 14.22 -6.46
N GLY A 38 -3.52 14.10 -7.06
CA GLY A 38 -2.83 12.82 -7.21
C GLY A 38 -2.16 12.33 -5.92
N VAL A 39 -1.65 13.23 -5.08
CA VAL A 39 -0.91 12.87 -3.85
C VAL A 39 -1.84 12.49 -2.69
N TYR A 40 -2.95 13.21 -2.53
CA TYR A 40 -3.89 13.03 -1.41
C TYR A 40 -4.38 11.59 -1.17
N PRO A 41 -4.76 10.79 -2.19
CA PRO A 41 -5.26 9.43 -1.97
C PRO A 41 -4.17 8.40 -1.63
N ILE A 42 -2.89 8.72 -1.79
CA ILE A 42 -1.79 7.75 -1.65
C ILE A 42 -1.64 7.31 -0.20
N VAL A 43 -1.58 8.26 0.73
CA VAL A 43 -1.36 8.02 2.17
C VAL A 43 -2.49 7.18 2.80
N PRO A 44 -3.79 7.54 2.67
CA PRO A 44 -4.86 6.73 3.24
C PRO A 44 -4.94 5.33 2.60
N GLY A 45 -4.62 5.20 1.31
CA GLY A 45 -4.56 3.90 0.63
C GLY A 45 -3.47 2.98 1.22
N CYS A 46 -2.27 3.51 1.45
CA CYS A 46 -1.18 2.76 2.08
C CYS A 46 -1.53 2.36 3.53
N ASN A 47 -2.17 3.25 4.30
CA ASN A 47 -2.58 2.96 5.68
C ASN A 47 -3.65 1.86 5.73
N ALA A 48 -4.68 1.94 4.87
CA ALA A 48 -5.73 0.93 4.80
C ALA A 48 -5.16 -0.46 4.44
N TRP A 49 -4.20 -0.50 3.51
CA TRP A 49 -3.53 -1.74 3.15
C TRP A 49 -2.69 -2.30 4.31
N THR A 50 -1.90 -1.46 4.99
CA THR A 50 -1.07 -1.85 6.15
C THR A 50 -1.89 -2.46 7.28
N VAL A 51 -3.06 -1.89 7.57
CA VAL A 51 -3.99 -2.42 8.59
C VAL A 51 -4.55 -3.78 8.17
N ASN A 52 -4.76 -3.99 6.87
CA ASN A 52 -5.33 -5.23 6.34
C ASN A 52 -4.32 -6.39 6.32
N ILE A 53 -3.04 -6.13 6.02
CA ILE A 53 -2.02 -7.20 5.91
C ILE A 53 -1.48 -7.71 7.25
N LEU A 54 -1.62 -6.95 8.33
CA LEU A 54 -1.20 -7.40 9.66
C LEU A 54 -2.38 -8.05 10.38
N ALA A 55 -2.21 -9.21 11.02
CA ALA A 55 -3.30 -9.88 11.76
C ALA A 55 -3.42 -9.41 13.23
N VAL A 56 -2.29 -9.04 13.84
CA VAL A 56 -2.21 -8.67 15.27
C VAL A 56 -2.37 -7.17 15.45
N ALA A 57 -3.26 -6.75 16.36
CA ALA A 57 -3.59 -5.35 16.63
C ALA A 57 -2.37 -4.50 17.01
N GLU A 58 -1.48 -4.99 17.87
CA GLU A 58 -0.27 -4.27 18.29
C GLU A 58 0.70 -4.03 17.14
N LYS A 59 0.83 -5.01 16.23
CA LYS A 59 1.68 -4.85 15.05
C LYS A 59 1.08 -3.84 14.08
N ARG A 60 -0.26 -3.82 13.93
CA ARG A 60 -0.98 -2.85 13.08
C ARG A 60 -0.73 -1.42 13.54
N SER A 61 -0.85 -1.14 14.83
CA SER A 61 -0.64 0.21 15.38
C SER A 61 0.79 0.68 15.19
N MET A 62 1.79 -0.19 15.45
CA MET A 62 3.21 0.13 15.19
C MET A 62 3.48 0.41 13.71
N GLY A 63 2.90 -0.38 12.80
CA GLY A 63 3.06 -0.19 11.36
C GLY A 63 2.49 1.14 10.85
N VAL A 64 1.31 1.52 11.34
CA VAL A 64 0.70 2.82 11.01
C VAL A 64 1.51 3.97 11.61
N ALA A 65 1.97 3.85 12.86
CA ALA A 65 2.81 4.86 13.50
C ALA A 65 4.10 5.10 12.69
N PHE A 66 4.77 4.03 12.24
CA PHE A 66 5.98 4.12 11.42
C PHE A 66 5.73 4.84 10.09
N MET A 67 4.64 4.51 9.37
CA MET A 67 4.23 5.20 8.15
C MET A 67 4.04 6.71 8.35
N VAL A 68 3.42 7.11 9.47
CA VAL A 68 3.21 8.52 9.81
C VAL A 68 4.53 9.23 10.11
N THR A 69 5.45 8.60 10.84
CA THR A 69 6.77 9.17 11.13
C THR A 69 7.56 9.43 9.85
N VAL A 70 7.60 8.45 8.94
CA VAL A 70 8.28 8.61 7.64
C VAL A 70 7.64 9.72 6.80
N GLY A 71 6.31 9.84 6.82
CA GLY A 71 5.59 10.91 6.14
C GLY A 71 6.00 12.31 6.64
N ASN A 72 6.11 12.50 7.95
CA ASN A 72 6.52 13.77 8.54
C ASN A 72 7.99 14.13 8.23
N MET A 73 8.88 13.14 8.18
CA MET A 73 10.28 13.35 7.77
C MET A 73 10.40 13.89 6.34
N GLY A 74 9.53 13.45 5.43
CA GLY A 74 9.46 13.98 4.08
C GLY A 74 9.17 15.49 4.03
N GLY A 75 8.32 15.98 4.93
CA GLY A 75 8.02 17.42 5.07
C GLY A 75 9.23 18.25 5.48
N PHE A 76 10.02 17.75 6.45
CA PHE A 76 11.26 18.40 6.88
C PHE A 76 12.26 18.55 5.74
N ILE A 77 12.44 17.50 4.92
CA ILE A 77 13.35 17.51 3.77
C ILE A 77 12.86 18.52 2.72
N GLY A 78 11.54 18.59 2.49
CA GLY A 78 10.93 19.55 1.57
C GLY A 78 11.18 21.01 1.95
N SER A 79 11.22 21.34 3.23
CA SER A 79 11.50 22.71 3.70
C SER A 79 12.94 23.17 3.41
N TRP A 80 13.90 22.23 3.33
CA TRP A 80 15.32 22.55 3.09
C TRP A 80 15.72 22.57 1.62
N ILE A 81 14.79 22.21 0.72
CA ILE A 81 15.09 21.95 -0.69
C ILE A 81 15.12 23.24 -1.55
N PHE A 82 14.47 24.32 -1.08
CA PHE A 82 14.41 25.61 -1.76
C PHE A 82 15.46 26.59 -1.23
N LEU A 83 16.71 26.45 -1.70
CA LEU A 83 17.78 27.39 -1.34
C LEU A 83 17.58 28.76 -2.03
N LYS A 84 17.50 29.83 -1.23
CA LYS A 84 17.43 31.23 -1.70
C LYS A 84 18.58 31.62 -2.66
N LYS A 85 19.72 30.92 -2.57
CA LYS A 85 20.93 31.18 -3.37
C LYS A 85 20.79 30.82 -4.86
N VAL A 86 19.73 30.11 -5.26
CA VAL A 86 19.52 29.57 -6.62
C VAL A 86 18.28 30.15 -7.31
N ALA A 87 17.80 31.32 -6.84
CA ALA A 87 16.77 32.09 -7.54
C ALA A 87 17.27 32.54 -8.92
N PRO A 88 16.41 32.66 -9.96
CA PRO A 88 14.95 32.46 -10.00
C PRO A 88 14.50 31.08 -10.54
N ARG A 89 15.43 30.23 -11.00
CA ARG A 89 15.10 28.95 -11.67
C ARG A 89 14.97 27.75 -10.71
N TYR A 90 15.46 27.85 -9.47
CA TYR A 90 15.40 26.83 -8.41
C TYR A 90 15.54 25.36 -8.91
N PRO A 91 16.54 25.02 -9.73
CA PRO A 91 16.64 23.71 -10.37
C PRO A 91 16.77 22.57 -9.34
N ALA A 92 17.37 22.84 -8.17
CA ALA A 92 17.54 21.87 -7.11
C ALA A 92 16.20 21.40 -6.52
N GLY A 93 15.34 22.31 -6.06
CA GLY A 93 14.09 21.91 -5.39
C GLY A 93 13.06 21.27 -6.31
N PHE A 94 13.05 21.73 -7.55
CA PHE A 94 12.23 21.21 -8.63
C PHE A 94 12.74 19.82 -9.10
N GLY A 95 14.05 19.66 -9.27
CA GLY A 95 14.67 18.38 -9.63
C GLY A 95 14.56 17.31 -8.53
N THR A 96 14.70 17.67 -7.26
CA THR A 96 14.52 16.74 -6.15
C THR A 96 13.08 16.26 -6.03
N SER A 97 12.11 17.13 -6.27
CA SER A 97 10.69 16.76 -6.26
C SER A 97 10.38 15.74 -7.35
N LEU A 98 10.96 15.91 -8.55
CA LEU A 98 10.86 14.92 -9.64
C LEU A 98 11.56 13.61 -9.29
N ALA A 99 12.75 13.67 -8.68
CA ALA A 99 13.49 12.48 -8.25
C ALA A 99 12.68 11.66 -7.23
N PHE A 100 12.03 12.33 -6.26
CA PHE A 100 11.13 11.67 -5.32
C PHE A 100 9.90 11.07 -5.99
N ALA A 101 9.28 11.79 -6.94
CA ALA A 101 8.14 11.27 -7.70
C ALA A 101 8.51 10.02 -8.53
N ALA A 102 9.69 10.04 -9.17
CA ALA A 102 10.25 8.92 -9.93
C ALA A 102 10.61 7.74 -9.02
N ALA A 103 11.26 7.98 -7.88
CA ALA A 103 11.55 6.95 -6.89
C ALA A 103 10.26 6.29 -6.38
N GLY A 104 9.20 7.07 -6.15
CA GLY A 104 7.88 6.55 -5.78
C GLY A 104 7.26 5.67 -6.87
N PHE A 105 7.45 6.00 -8.14
CA PHE A 105 7.02 5.17 -9.27
C PHE A 105 7.75 3.83 -9.30
N VAL A 106 9.07 3.85 -9.16
CA VAL A 106 9.90 2.64 -9.10
C VAL A 106 9.51 1.77 -7.91
N ALA A 107 9.30 2.36 -6.73
CA ALA A 107 8.85 1.65 -5.54
C ALA A 107 7.50 0.96 -5.76
N LYS A 108 6.55 1.59 -6.48
CA LYS A 108 5.27 0.98 -6.84
C LYS A 108 5.43 -0.18 -7.82
N LEU A 109 6.29 -0.06 -8.83
CA LEU A 109 6.58 -1.15 -9.76
C LEU A 109 7.18 -2.35 -9.03
N LEU A 110 8.14 -2.09 -8.14
CA LEU A 110 8.74 -3.12 -7.31
C LEU A 110 7.69 -3.80 -6.43
N PHE A 111 6.81 -3.01 -5.82
CA PHE A 111 5.75 -3.50 -4.98
C PHE A 111 4.79 -4.43 -5.74
N GLU A 112 4.36 -4.05 -6.95
CA GLU A 112 3.50 -4.86 -7.80
C GLU A 112 4.20 -6.15 -8.25
N TYR A 113 5.48 -6.08 -8.60
CA TYR A 113 6.29 -7.24 -8.92
C TYR A 113 6.40 -8.22 -7.75
N LEU A 114 6.66 -7.71 -6.54
CA LEU A 114 6.71 -8.52 -5.33
C LEU A 114 5.36 -9.13 -5.00
N TYR A 115 4.27 -8.37 -5.16
CA TYR A 115 2.92 -8.87 -4.95
C TYR A 115 2.58 -10.00 -5.91
N TRP A 116 2.90 -9.84 -7.20
CA TRP A 116 2.71 -10.88 -8.21
C TRP A 116 3.53 -12.15 -7.90
N ARG A 117 4.80 -11.98 -7.52
CA ARG A 117 5.66 -13.10 -7.11
C ARG A 117 5.10 -13.83 -5.90
N HIS A 118 4.61 -13.07 -4.92
CA HIS A 118 3.98 -13.61 -3.73
C HIS A 118 2.71 -14.38 -4.12
N SER A 119 1.80 -13.79 -4.89
CA SER A 119 0.55 -14.41 -5.34
C SER A 119 0.77 -15.79 -5.97
N LYS A 120 1.77 -15.92 -6.86
CA LYS A 120 2.14 -17.21 -7.45
C LYS A 120 2.56 -18.26 -6.43
N MET A 121 3.33 -17.85 -5.42
CA MET A 121 3.76 -18.74 -4.34
C MET A 121 2.58 -19.23 -3.49
N TRP A 122 1.60 -18.36 -3.19
CA TRP A 122 0.40 -18.77 -2.45
C TRP A 122 -0.51 -19.65 -3.27
N GLU A 123 -0.64 -19.44 -4.59
CA GLU A 123 -1.37 -20.35 -5.46
C GLU A 123 -0.82 -21.77 -5.35
N GLU A 124 0.50 -21.97 -5.47
CA GLU A 124 1.13 -23.28 -5.35
C GLU A 124 0.91 -23.94 -3.97
N CYS A 125 0.85 -23.16 -2.89
CA CYS A 125 0.69 -23.66 -1.51
C CYS A 125 -0.77 -23.84 -1.05
N LEU A 126 -1.72 -23.00 -1.49
CA LEU A 126 -3.12 -23.01 -1.00
C LEU A 126 -4.04 -23.95 -1.77
N ILE A 127 -3.77 -24.23 -3.05
CA ILE A 127 -4.68 -24.99 -3.92
C ILE A 127 -5.06 -26.38 -3.35
N PRO A 128 -4.18 -27.14 -2.66
CA PRO A 128 -4.55 -28.44 -2.09
C PRO A 128 -5.44 -28.35 -0.84
N GLU A 129 -5.14 -27.48 0.13
CA GLU A 129 -5.82 -27.45 1.43
C GLU A 129 -7.12 -26.63 1.42
N TYR A 130 -7.13 -25.45 0.77
CA TYR A 130 -8.31 -24.58 0.78
C TYR A 130 -9.47 -25.17 -0.03
N TRP A 131 -9.18 -25.84 -1.14
CA TRP A 131 -10.19 -26.44 -1.99
C TRP A 131 -10.84 -27.67 -1.35
N LEU A 132 -10.09 -28.44 -0.55
CA LEU A 132 -10.66 -29.54 0.23
C LEU A 132 -11.62 -29.06 1.32
N VAL A 133 -11.28 -27.97 2.01
CA VAL A 133 -12.18 -27.36 3.02
C VAL A 133 -13.40 -26.73 2.35
N ALA A 134 -13.19 -26.00 1.25
CA ALA A 134 -14.28 -25.39 0.48
C ALA A 134 -15.22 -26.44 -0.12
N TYR A 135 -14.70 -27.54 -0.68
CA TYR A 135 -15.51 -28.64 -1.21
C TYR A 135 -16.22 -29.44 -0.13
N ARG A 136 -15.59 -29.67 1.03
CA ARG A 136 -16.28 -30.29 2.18
C ARG A 136 -17.45 -29.42 2.64
N ALA A 137 -17.24 -28.12 2.77
CA ALA A 137 -18.30 -27.17 3.11
C ALA A 137 -19.40 -27.11 2.03
N LEU A 138 -19.04 -27.23 0.74
CA LEU A 138 -20.00 -27.30 -0.38
C LEU A 138 -20.79 -28.63 -0.42
N ALA A 139 -20.14 -29.75 -0.07
CA ALA A 139 -20.77 -31.05 0.04
C ALA A 139 -21.71 -31.11 1.25
N GLU A 140 -21.28 -30.58 2.39
CA GLU A 140 -22.09 -30.45 3.61
C GLU A 140 -23.28 -29.52 3.39
N SER A 141 -23.11 -28.39 2.69
CA SER A 141 -24.24 -27.52 2.36
C SER A 141 -25.24 -28.17 1.39
N ARG A 142 -24.80 -28.95 0.39
CA ARG A 142 -25.72 -29.77 -0.44
C ARG A 142 -26.53 -30.78 0.39
N LEU A 143 -25.94 -31.37 1.43
CA LEU A 143 -26.64 -32.27 2.36
C LEU A 143 -27.62 -31.50 3.27
N LEU A 144 -27.28 -30.29 3.70
CA LEU A 144 -28.13 -29.43 4.51
C LEU A 144 -29.32 -28.84 3.71
N PHE A 145 -29.14 -28.55 2.41
CA PHE A 145 -30.22 -28.18 1.49
C PHE A 145 -31.23 -29.32 1.29
N ALA A 146 -30.78 -30.58 1.29
CA ALA A 146 -31.67 -31.74 1.26
C ALA A 146 -32.50 -31.88 2.56
N HIS A 147 -32.04 -31.29 3.67
CA HIS A 147 -32.70 -31.34 4.98
C HIS A 147 -33.42 -30.03 5.38
N GLY A 148 -33.50 -29.03 4.49
CA GLY A 148 -34.34 -27.84 4.67
C GLY A 148 -33.97 -26.92 5.85
N THR A 149 -32.69 -26.85 6.25
CA THR A 149 -32.22 -26.01 7.38
C THR A 149 -31.38 -24.80 6.92
N SER A 150 -31.49 -23.67 7.63
CA SER A 150 -31.05 -22.32 7.19
C SER A 150 -29.55 -22.02 7.30
N LEU A 151 -29.03 -21.23 6.33
CA LEU A 151 -27.62 -20.97 5.98
C LEU A 151 -26.78 -20.09 6.94
N GLN A 152 -27.23 -19.79 8.15
CA GLN A 152 -26.57 -18.77 8.98
C GLN A 152 -25.13 -19.05 9.52
N PRO A 153 -24.60 -20.29 9.58
CA PRO A 153 -23.25 -20.47 10.12
C PRO A 153 -22.09 -20.20 9.13
N ILE A 154 -22.36 -19.97 7.82
CA ILE A 154 -21.34 -19.96 6.77
C ILE A 154 -20.49 -18.67 6.74
N LEU A 155 -20.92 -17.58 7.39
CA LEU A 155 -20.18 -16.31 7.36
C LEU A 155 -19.11 -16.14 8.46
N GLN A 156 -18.95 -17.12 9.36
CA GLN A 156 -17.88 -17.08 10.36
C GLN A 156 -16.74 -18.02 9.95
N PRO A 157 -15.48 -17.54 9.89
CA PRO A 157 -14.35 -18.46 9.73
C PRO A 157 -14.38 -19.47 10.89
N PRO A 158 -14.07 -20.76 10.64
CA PRO A 158 -14.27 -21.82 11.61
C PRO A 158 -13.53 -21.51 12.92
N ARG A 159 -14.31 -21.39 13.99
CA ARG A 159 -13.81 -21.22 15.36
C ARG A 159 -13.13 -22.53 15.76
N THR A 160 -11.81 -22.57 15.60
CA THR A 160 -10.87 -23.51 16.24
C THR A 160 -11.26 -24.99 16.22
N LEU A 161 -10.75 -25.77 15.25
CA LEU A 161 -10.69 -27.21 15.38
C LEU A 161 -9.38 -27.59 16.09
N GLY A 162 -9.48 -28.08 17.33
CA GLY A 162 -8.37 -28.56 18.16
C GLY A 162 -7.73 -29.83 17.62
N THR A 163 -7.03 -29.72 16.49
CA THR A 163 -6.13 -30.77 15.97
C THR A 163 -4.75 -30.16 15.81
N PRO A 164 -3.68 -30.83 16.27
CA PRO A 164 -2.32 -30.34 16.06
C PRO A 164 -1.93 -30.66 14.62
N VAL A 165 -2.45 -29.89 13.66
CA VAL A 165 -1.86 -29.84 12.33
C VAL A 165 -0.55 -29.10 12.51
N ARG A 166 0.53 -29.88 12.49
CA ARG A 166 1.91 -29.42 12.60
C ARG A 166 2.19 -28.49 11.42
N HIS A 167 1.88 -27.20 11.59
CA HIS A 167 2.27 -26.16 10.67
C HIS A 167 3.78 -26.27 10.48
N ARG A 168 4.20 -26.58 9.25
CA ARG A 168 5.57 -26.36 8.82
C ARG A 168 5.75 -24.84 8.62
N TYR A 169 5.72 -24.08 9.70
CA TYR A 169 6.39 -22.78 9.72
C TYR A 169 7.90 -23.05 9.59
N PRO A 170 8.66 -22.26 8.82
CA PRO A 170 10.11 -22.30 8.94
C PRO A 170 10.46 -22.04 10.41
N GLU A 171 11.23 -22.95 11.01
CA GLU A 171 11.59 -23.04 12.45
C GLU A 171 12.37 -21.83 13.01
N THR A 172 12.41 -20.71 12.30
CA THR A 172 13.25 -19.55 12.61
C THR A 172 12.44 -18.25 12.65
N LEU A 173 11.30 -18.24 13.34
CA LEU A 173 10.70 -16.99 13.78
C LEU A 173 11.37 -16.59 15.11
N PRO A 174 12.02 -15.41 15.20
CA PRO A 174 12.58 -14.92 16.45
C PRO A 174 11.49 -14.86 17.51
N ASP A 175 11.76 -15.51 18.64
CA ASP A 175 10.87 -15.61 19.79
C ASP A 175 10.52 -14.19 20.26
N TYR A 176 9.27 -13.76 20.04
CA TYR A 176 8.81 -12.45 20.46
C TYR A 176 8.43 -12.55 21.94
N PRO A 177 9.09 -11.84 22.87
CA PRO A 177 8.74 -11.90 24.27
C PRO A 177 7.33 -11.32 24.45
N ARG A 178 6.38 -12.17 24.90
CA ARG A 178 5.06 -11.73 25.33
C ARG A 178 5.21 -10.93 26.62
N HIS A 179 5.28 -9.62 26.49
CA HIS A 179 5.04 -8.70 27.61
C HIS A 179 3.60 -8.22 27.53
N TYR A 180 2.82 -8.56 28.56
CA TYR A 180 1.47 -8.09 28.83
C TYR A 180 1.48 -6.65 29.33
#